data_AF-A0A9W8CZ42-F1
#
_entry.id   AF-A0A9W8CZ42-F1
#
_cell.length_a   1.000
_cell.length_b   1.000
_cell.length_c   1.000
_cell.angle_alpha   90.00
_cell.angle_beta   90.00
_cell.angle_gamma   90.00
#
_symmetry.space_group_name_H-M   'P 1'
#
loop_
_entity.id
_entity.type
_entity.pdbx_description
1 polymer ?
#
loop_
_entity_poly.entity_id
_entity_poly.type
_entity_poly.pdbx_seq_one_letter_code
_entity_poly.pdbx_strand_id
1 'polypeptide(L)'
;MGFRGKPRAAAERRFYEQAADILRRLEARQGSIKTLTIGNGSVKPENKRKVYALICQTLKYSSVLARVLERCAIADLATVDRRVALLLAHDLLLTRAGLQRAGADEKLNRQIARHKARLRSELDRIKQEVGAASDEDLVPAALRDELPTFRYVRVNLLAATVDGVVGQFEKEGYRLAAADAADRSQLHAVLAAGSRTFMRDPDLHDVLAFPPGTDLHAHPLFVDGSIVLQDKASCMPAHVVQPPPGSTALDSCAAPGNKTSHMASLMANRGRIFAFDKDRARLNTLVRLTDQAHSKIITARCASFLDIDPLDPQYAAVEYALLDPSCSGSGIVNRMDALVDAYIAGIGRGASGKGGDEDKSGDDTKAHEVRLQRLAEFQTSIVLHAMRFPGVKRISYSTCSVHVEENEAVVARVLRSQGEFSLAPADQVIPTWPRRGLETAGLTEAQAASLVRALPEDGTNGFFVAGFVRTAPADPSRAAAAAAAMPAPPASNNTGRSLGRSKRGGRDRRQRDAATASDDGPAKRPRVAAAATDAPKSRGKKRPRRKVAVAVAR
;
A
#
# COMPACT_ATOMS: atom_id res chain seq x y z
N MET A 1 38.37 4.58 36.26
CA MET A 1 37.27 5.51 35.98
C MET A 1 37.40 6.01 34.55
N GLY A 2 36.70 5.40 33.60
CA GLY A 2 36.68 5.82 32.20
C GLY A 2 35.28 6.27 31.84
N PHE A 3 35.07 7.57 31.67
CA PHE A 3 33.82 8.19 31.23
C PHE A 3 33.41 7.61 29.87
N ARG A 4 32.46 6.66 29.86
CA ARG A 4 31.73 6.31 28.64
C ARG A 4 30.75 7.45 28.35
N GLY A 5 31.13 8.30 27.39
CA GLY A 5 30.26 9.36 26.89
C GLY A 5 28.91 8.77 26.45
N LYS A 6 27.82 9.34 26.99
CA LYS A 6 26.47 9.08 26.50
C LYS A 6 26.43 9.38 24.99
N PRO A 7 25.70 8.59 24.16
CA PRO A 7 25.49 8.94 22.77
C PRO A 7 24.85 10.32 22.68
N ARG A 8 25.47 11.20 21.88
CA ARG A 8 24.95 12.54 21.56
C ARG A 8 23.52 12.38 21.05
N ALA A 9 22.54 12.98 21.74
CA ALA A 9 21.16 13.04 21.26
C ALA A 9 21.18 13.59 19.82
N ALA A 10 20.47 12.93 18.90
CA ALA A 10 20.37 13.39 17.51
C ALA A 10 19.89 14.85 17.52
N ALA A 11 20.68 15.75 16.91
CA ALA A 11 20.32 17.16 16.82
C ALA A 11 18.90 17.28 16.24
N GLU A 12 18.06 18.03 16.92
CA GLU A 12 16.66 18.20 16.55
C GLU A 12 16.59 18.83 15.14
N ARG A 13 16.06 18.08 14.17
CA ARG A 13 16.01 18.54 12.77
C ARG A 13 15.04 19.71 12.63
N ARG A 14 15.45 20.72 11.87
CA ARG A 14 14.62 21.90 11.59
C ARG A 14 13.50 21.56 10.60
N PHE A 15 12.46 22.39 10.53
CA PHE A 15 11.20 22.12 9.80
C PHE A 15 11.41 21.67 8.35
N TYR A 16 12.16 22.44 7.55
CA TYR A 16 12.43 22.09 6.15
C TYR A 16 13.35 20.87 6.00
N GLU A 17 14.30 20.68 6.92
CA GLU A 17 15.19 19.50 6.93
C GLU A 17 14.43 18.22 7.29
N GLN A 18 13.43 18.32 8.17
CA GLN A 18 12.51 17.23 8.51
C GLN A 18 11.63 16.88 7.31
N ALA A 19 11.08 17.86 6.60
CA ALA A 19 10.34 17.63 5.37
C ALA A 19 11.23 17.03 4.25
N ALA A 20 12.48 17.50 4.12
CA ALA A 20 13.45 16.96 3.17
C ALA A 20 13.87 15.52 3.50
N ASP A 21 13.97 15.17 4.77
CA ASP A 21 14.21 13.78 5.19
C ASP A 21 13.07 12.85 4.72
N ILE A 22 11.83 13.33 4.79
CA ILE A 22 10.68 12.58 4.28
C ILE A 22 10.75 12.45 2.76
N LEU A 23 11.07 13.52 2.02
CA LEU A 23 11.30 13.44 0.56
C LEU A 23 12.41 12.42 0.21
N ARG A 24 13.51 12.39 0.97
CA ARG A 24 14.57 11.38 0.79
C ARG A 24 14.08 9.95 1.00
N ARG A 25 13.23 9.73 2.00
CA ARG A 25 12.64 8.42 2.29
C ARG A 25 11.60 8.02 1.24
N LEU A 26 10.87 8.99 0.67
CA LEU A 26 9.97 8.81 -0.47
C LEU A 26 10.75 8.40 -1.74
N GLU A 27 11.85 9.09 -2.03
CA GLU A 27 12.78 8.73 -3.12
C GLU A 27 13.30 7.29 -2.97
N ALA A 28 13.58 6.87 -1.74
CA ALA A 28 13.99 5.51 -1.41
C ALA A 28 12.83 4.50 -1.29
N ARG A 29 11.59 4.89 -1.67
CA ARG A 29 10.36 4.07 -1.60
C ARG A 29 10.09 3.43 -0.23
N GLN A 30 10.43 4.12 0.86
CA GLN A 30 10.31 3.61 2.24
C GLN A 30 8.90 3.78 2.87
N GLY A 31 7.91 4.20 2.10
CA GLY A 31 6.52 4.37 2.55
C GLY A 31 5.80 5.48 1.79
N SER A 32 4.48 5.64 2.02
CA SER A 32 3.69 6.72 1.44
C SER A 32 3.89 8.05 2.18
N ILE A 33 3.54 9.18 1.55
CA ILE A 33 3.67 10.51 2.17
C ILE A 33 2.95 10.57 3.53
N LYS A 34 1.71 10.06 3.60
CA LYS A 34 0.94 10.01 4.85
C LYS A 34 1.60 9.17 5.94
N THR A 35 2.15 8.01 5.58
CA THR A 35 2.84 7.12 6.53
C THR A 35 4.11 7.77 7.07
N LEU A 36 4.88 8.42 6.20
CA LEU A 36 6.16 9.05 6.54
C LEU A 36 6.00 10.41 7.24
N THR A 37 4.80 11.00 7.21
CA THR A 37 4.44 12.26 7.89
C THR A 37 3.55 12.02 9.10
N ILE A 38 2.26 11.76 8.89
CA ILE A 38 1.22 11.62 9.91
C ILE A 38 1.47 10.37 10.77
N GLY A 39 1.84 9.25 10.13
CA GLY A 39 2.16 7.99 10.80
C GLY A 39 3.55 7.92 11.44
N ASN A 40 4.40 8.93 11.23
CA ASN A 40 5.79 8.90 11.67
C ASN A 40 5.96 9.54 13.05
N GLY A 41 6.44 8.74 14.01
CA GLY A 41 6.73 9.19 15.38
C GLY A 41 7.88 10.20 15.48
N SER A 42 8.71 10.34 14.43
CA SER A 42 9.80 11.33 14.39
C SER A 42 9.33 12.73 13.98
N VAL A 43 8.06 12.90 13.60
CA VAL A 43 7.47 14.19 13.24
C VAL A 43 6.60 14.67 14.40
N LYS A 44 6.86 15.88 14.89
CA LYS A 44 6.11 16.47 16.00
C LYS A 44 4.62 16.55 15.67
N PRO A 45 3.70 16.17 16.58
CA PRO A 45 2.26 16.17 16.32
C PRO A 45 1.73 17.47 15.69
N GLU A 46 2.17 18.62 16.20
CA GLU A 46 1.80 19.95 15.73
C GLU A 46 2.28 20.28 14.30
N ASN A 47 3.32 19.58 13.83
CA ASN A 47 3.91 19.78 12.50
C ASN A 47 3.43 18.74 11.47
N LYS A 48 2.83 17.62 11.89
CA LYS A 48 2.43 16.53 10.98
C LYS A 48 1.61 17.01 9.80
N ARG A 49 0.55 17.79 10.05
CA ARG A 49 -0.33 18.34 8.99
C ARG A 49 0.39 19.35 8.11
N LYS A 50 1.22 20.21 8.69
CA LYS A 50 1.97 21.24 7.96
C LYS A 50 3.03 20.64 7.04
N VAL A 51 3.82 19.69 7.56
CA VAL A 51 4.85 18.96 6.79
C VAL A 51 4.19 18.13 5.69
N TYR A 52 3.09 17.45 5.99
CA TYR A 52 2.30 16.75 4.98
C TYR A 52 1.88 17.71 3.85
N ALA A 53 1.17 18.79 4.19
CA ALA A 53 0.70 19.76 3.19
C ALA A 53 1.86 20.35 2.36
N LEU A 54 2.95 20.75 3.01
CA LEU A 54 4.13 21.30 2.34
C LEU A 54 4.70 20.32 1.30
N ILE A 55 4.94 19.07 1.68
CA ILE A 55 5.50 18.06 0.77
C ILE A 55 4.57 17.85 -0.42
N CYS A 56 3.27 17.73 -0.16
CA CYS A 56 2.27 17.48 -1.19
C CYS A 56 2.21 18.61 -2.22
N GLN A 57 2.16 19.86 -1.74
CA GLN A 57 2.12 21.01 -2.61
C GLN A 57 3.45 21.18 -3.36
N THR A 58 4.59 21.01 -2.68
CA THR A 58 5.92 21.08 -3.33
C THR A 58 6.05 20.07 -4.46
N LEU A 59 5.56 18.85 -4.29
CA LEU A 59 5.64 17.82 -5.32
C LEU A 59 4.80 18.16 -6.56
N LYS A 60 3.63 18.78 -6.41
CA LYS A 60 2.78 19.24 -7.53
C LYS A 60 3.50 20.18 -8.49
N TYR A 61 4.40 21.01 -7.93
CA TYR A 61 5.17 22.00 -8.68
C TYR A 61 6.64 21.59 -8.88
N SER A 62 7.02 20.36 -8.52
CA SER A 62 8.43 19.98 -8.37
C SER A 62 9.26 20.10 -9.66
N SER A 63 8.67 19.80 -10.81
CA SER A 63 9.32 19.95 -12.13
C SER A 63 9.64 21.41 -12.43
N VAL A 64 8.65 22.30 -12.24
CA VAL A 64 8.79 23.74 -12.48
C VAL A 64 9.74 24.37 -11.48
N LEU A 65 9.62 24.04 -10.18
CA LEU A 65 10.50 24.53 -9.14
C LEU A 65 11.96 24.09 -9.34
N ALA A 66 12.18 22.85 -9.79
CA ALA A 66 13.52 22.37 -10.14
C ALA A 66 14.12 23.17 -11.29
N ARG A 67 13.34 23.41 -12.36
CA ARG A 67 13.76 24.22 -13.52
C ARG A 67 14.08 25.67 -13.13
N VAL A 68 13.26 26.28 -12.27
CA VAL A 68 13.52 27.64 -11.73
C VAL A 68 14.85 27.67 -10.99
N LEU A 69 15.07 26.72 -10.07
CA LEU A 69 16.30 26.65 -9.27
C LEU A 69 17.55 26.42 -10.14
N GLU A 70 17.44 25.54 -11.15
CA GLU A 70 18.51 25.23 -12.09
C GLU A 70 18.88 26.45 -12.95
N ARG A 71 17.91 27.09 -13.60
CA ARG A 71 18.13 28.28 -14.44
C ARG A 71 18.63 29.48 -13.65
N CYS A 72 18.23 29.61 -12.38
CA CYS A 72 18.74 30.66 -11.51
C CYS A 72 20.16 30.39 -11.00
N ALA A 73 20.63 29.14 -10.97
CA ALA A 73 21.99 28.76 -10.56
C ALA A 73 22.48 29.53 -9.32
N ILE A 74 21.70 29.53 -8.23
CA ILE A 74 21.98 30.33 -7.03
C ILE A 74 23.15 29.73 -6.27
N ALA A 75 24.32 30.39 -6.31
CA ALA A 75 25.53 29.94 -5.64
C ALA A 75 25.34 29.70 -4.12
N ASP A 76 24.56 30.55 -3.45
CA ASP A 76 24.26 30.42 -2.01
C ASP A 76 23.52 29.12 -1.65
N LEU A 77 22.86 28.48 -2.62
CA LEU A 77 22.10 27.24 -2.44
C LEU A 77 22.85 26.01 -2.96
N ALA A 78 24.05 26.16 -3.54
CA ALA A 78 24.81 25.06 -4.13
C ALA A 78 25.20 23.97 -3.12
N THR A 79 25.32 24.34 -1.84
CA THR A 79 25.65 23.42 -0.74
C THR A 79 24.42 22.93 0.04
N VAL A 80 23.24 23.46 -0.28
CA VAL A 80 21.98 23.10 0.38
C VAL A 80 21.42 21.84 -0.28
N ASP A 81 20.87 20.92 0.52
CA ASP A 81 20.19 19.74 -0.02
C ASP A 81 19.08 20.20 -0.99
N ARG A 82 19.11 19.70 -2.23
CA ARG A 82 18.13 20.03 -3.29
C ARG A 82 16.69 19.95 -2.80
N ARG A 83 16.37 18.97 -1.95
CA ARG A 83 15.03 18.79 -1.38
C ARG A 83 14.64 19.98 -0.51
N VAL A 84 15.57 20.47 0.32
CA VAL A 84 15.37 21.66 1.13
C VAL A 84 15.19 22.90 0.25
N ALA A 85 16.01 23.05 -0.80
CA ALA A 85 15.88 24.16 -1.74
C ALA A 85 14.51 24.17 -2.47
N LEU A 86 14.01 22.99 -2.88
CA LEU A 86 12.68 22.85 -3.48
C LEU A 86 11.56 23.25 -2.53
N LEU A 87 11.59 22.76 -1.28
CA LEU A 87 10.60 23.07 -0.25
C LEU A 87 10.59 24.58 0.07
N LEU A 88 11.77 25.20 0.17
CA LEU A 88 11.92 26.64 0.39
C LEU A 88 11.40 27.46 -0.80
N ALA A 89 11.73 27.05 -2.03
CA ALA A 89 11.28 27.72 -3.25
C ALA A 89 9.77 27.69 -3.38
N HIS A 90 9.14 26.54 -3.07
CA HIS A 90 7.68 26.42 -3.01
C HIS A 90 7.07 27.46 -2.06
N ASP A 91 7.47 27.46 -0.79
CA ASP A 91 6.89 28.37 0.20
C ASP A 91 7.14 29.84 -0.14
N LEU A 92 8.31 30.17 -0.68
CA LEU A 92 8.67 31.53 -1.05
C LEU A 92 7.88 32.08 -2.25
N LEU A 93 7.60 31.23 -3.25
CA LEU A 93 7.07 31.65 -4.54
C LEU A 93 5.57 31.40 -4.70
N LEU A 94 5.06 30.29 -4.16
CA LEU A 94 3.73 29.76 -4.47
C LEU A 94 2.76 29.80 -3.28
N THR A 95 3.23 30.23 -2.10
CA THR A 95 2.36 30.38 -0.92
C THR A 95 2.20 31.84 -0.52
N ARG A 96 0.98 32.23 -0.13
CA ARG A 96 0.72 33.58 0.41
C ARG A 96 1.37 33.80 1.77
N ALA A 97 1.52 32.73 2.56
CA ALA A 97 2.14 32.78 3.89
C ALA A 97 3.67 33.00 3.82
N GLY A 98 4.30 32.62 2.71
CA GLY A 98 5.74 32.70 2.54
C GLY A 98 6.49 31.64 3.36
N LEU A 99 7.78 31.90 3.59
CA LEU A 99 8.65 30.99 4.35
C LEU A 99 8.21 30.80 5.80
N GLN A 100 8.20 29.55 6.24
CA GLN A 100 7.93 29.16 7.62
C GLN A 100 8.98 29.74 8.55
N ARG A 101 8.54 30.37 9.65
CA ARG A 101 9.42 30.97 10.67
C ARG A 101 9.66 30.02 11.84
N ALA A 102 8.58 29.51 12.43
CA ALA A 102 8.67 28.64 13.60
C ALA A 102 9.31 27.29 13.25
N GLY A 103 10.43 26.97 13.91
CA GLY A 103 11.15 25.71 13.75
C GLY A 103 12.02 25.62 12.48
N ALA A 104 12.08 26.67 11.65
CA ALA A 104 12.88 26.70 10.42
C ALA A 104 14.31 27.21 10.67
N ASP A 105 15.19 27.07 9.67
CA ASP A 105 16.51 27.70 9.68
C ASP A 105 16.42 29.12 9.15
N GLU A 106 16.59 30.11 10.04
CA GLU A 106 16.55 31.52 9.66
C GLU A 106 17.65 31.92 8.67
N LYS A 107 18.83 31.29 8.73
CA LYS A 107 19.93 31.59 7.82
C LYS A 107 19.57 31.12 6.41
N LEU A 108 19.05 29.90 6.26
CA LEU A 108 18.57 29.38 4.98
C LEU A 108 17.42 30.23 4.43
N ASN A 109 16.46 30.60 5.28
CA ASN A 109 15.36 31.49 4.90
C ASN A 109 15.88 32.84 4.36
N ARG A 110 16.84 33.47 5.05
CA ARG A 110 17.45 34.71 4.59
C ARG A 110 18.23 34.53 3.28
N GLN A 111 18.93 33.42 3.11
CA GLN A 111 19.70 33.14 1.88
C GLN A 111 18.77 33.06 0.67
N ILE A 112 17.72 32.25 0.71
CA ILE A 112 16.81 32.13 -0.45
C ILE A 112 15.96 33.39 -0.66
N ALA A 113 15.53 34.07 0.41
CA ALA A 113 14.69 35.26 0.31
C ALA A 113 15.38 36.41 -0.45
N ARG A 114 16.71 36.53 -0.36
CA ARG A 114 17.49 37.53 -1.13
C ARG A 114 17.35 37.36 -2.64
N HIS A 115 17.08 36.15 -3.10
CA HIS A 115 16.94 35.81 -4.52
C HIS A 115 15.47 35.76 -4.97
N LYS A 116 14.51 36.19 -4.14
CA LYS A 116 13.07 36.10 -4.42
C LYS A 116 12.68 36.74 -5.76
N ALA A 117 13.18 37.95 -6.05
CA ALA A 117 12.86 38.66 -7.28
C ALA A 117 13.31 37.87 -8.52
N ARG A 118 14.55 37.38 -8.50
CA ARG A 118 15.12 36.57 -9.59
C ARG A 118 14.36 35.26 -9.78
N LEU A 119 14.07 34.55 -8.70
CA LEU A 119 13.31 33.30 -8.71
C LEU A 119 11.89 33.51 -9.25
N ARG A 120 11.22 34.62 -8.88
CA ARG A 120 9.88 34.94 -9.38
C ARG A 120 9.91 35.30 -10.86
N SER A 121 10.86 36.12 -11.31
CA SER A 121 11.01 36.44 -12.74
C SER A 121 11.23 35.20 -13.60
N GLU A 122 11.99 34.21 -13.10
CA GLU A 122 12.19 32.96 -13.83
C GLU A 122 10.95 32.06 -13.83
N LEU A 123 10.20 32.02 -12.72
CA LEU A 123 8.89 31.35 -12.68
C LEU A 123 7.92 31.96 -13.70
N ASP A 124 7.84 33.28 -13.77
CA ASP A 124 6.96 33.99 -14.70
C ASP A 124 7.34 33.74 -16.18
N ARG A 125 8.64 33.62 -16.49
CA ARG A 125 9.11 33.19 -17.83
C ARG A 125 8.65 31.78 -18.16
N ILE A 126 8.82 30.84 -17.23
CA ILE A 126 8.35 29.46 -17.46
C ILE A 126 6.83 29.42 -17.64
N LYS A 127 6.07 30.22 -16.90
CA LYS A 127 4.62 30.36 -17.11
C LYS A 127 4.27 30.80 -18.53
N GLN A 128 4.98 31.79 -19.06
CA GLN A 128 4.78 32.26 -20.43
C GLN A 128 5.15 31.18 -21.46
N GLU A 129 6.28 30.49 -21.26
CA GLU A 129 6.73 29.40 -22.15
C GLU A 129 5.71 28.26 -22.26
N VAL A 130 5.00 27.94 -21.18
CA VAL A 130 3.99 26.86 -21.17
C VAL A 130 2.56 27.36 -21.41
N GLY A 131 2.36 28.65 -21.67
CA GLY A 131 1.04 29.25 -21.88
C GLY A 131 0.13 29.23 -20.65
N ALA A 132 0.69 29.21 -19.43
CA ALA A 132 -0.06 29.18 -18.17
C ALA A 132 -0.56 30.59 -17.77
N ALA A 133 -1.85 30.73 -17.50
CA ALA A 133 -2.45 32.00 -17.08
C ALA A 133 -2.24 32.27 -15.57
N SER A 134 -2.26 31.22 -14.76
CA SER A 134 -2.14 31.26 -13.30
C SER A 134 -0.97 30.38 -12.80
N ASP A 135 -0.63 30.49 -11.52
CA ASP A 135 0.39 29.59 -10.93
C ASP A 135 -0.19 28.16 -10.85
N GLU A 136 -1.50 28.01 -10.66
CA GLU A 136 -2.23 26.74 -10.66
C GLU A 136 -2.12 26.01 -12.01
N ASP A 137 -2.05 26.75 -13.12
CA ASP A 137 -1.85 26.19 -14.47
C ASP A 137 -0.43 25.63 -14.71
N LEU A 138 0.46 25.73 -13.72
CA LEU A 138 1.77 25.06 -13.74
C LEU A 138 1.70 23.62 -13.23
N VAL A 139 0.64 23.25 -12.51
CA VAL A 139 0.42 21.87 -12.09
C VAL A 139 0.05 21.03 -13.31
N PRO A 140 0.66 19.86 -13.57
CA PRO A 140 0.30 19.03 -14.72
C PRO A 140 -1.21 18.75 -14.80
N ALA A 141 -1.79 18.77 -16.02
CA ALA A 141 -3.24 18.62 -16.22
C ALA A 141 -3.83 17.37 -15.52
N ALA A 142 -3.12 16.24 -15.60
CA ALA A 142 -3.46 14.99 -14.90
C ALA A 142 -3.64 15.12 -13.37
N LEU A 143 -3.09 16.17 -12.76
CA LEU A 143 -3.19 16.47 -11.32
C LEU A 143 -4.14 17.64 -11.02
N ARG A 144 -4.53 18.44 -12.02
CA ARG A 144 -5.51 19.53 -11.91
C ARG A 144 -6.93 19.01 -12.05
N ASP A 145 -7.13 18.07 -12.97
CA ASP A 145 -8.44 17.51 -13.32
C ASP A 145 -8.81 16.28 -12.46
N GLU A 146 -8.07 16.02 -11.37
CA GLU A 146 -8.38 14.92 -10.45
C GLU A 146 -9.77 15.12 -9.83
N LEU A 147 -10.72 14.25 -10.20
CA LEU A 147 -12.02 14.18 -9.55
C LEU A 147 -11.84 14.00 -8.04
N PRO A 148 -12.51 14.80 -7.19
CA PRO A 148 -12.44 14.64 -5.75
C PRO A 148 -12.89 13.23 -5.36
N THR A 149 -11.96 12.39 -4.90
CA THR A 149 -12.29 11.01 -4.56
C THR A 149 -13.05 10.95 -3.24
N PHE A 150 -14.10 10.12 -3.20
CA PHE A 150 -14.83 9.82 -1.97
C PHE A 150 -13.93 9.18 -0.91
N ARG A 151 -14.32 9.34 0.35
CA ARG A 151 -13.70 8.65 1.47
C ARG A 151 -14.46 7.34 1.70
N TYR A 152 -13.88 6.25 1.23
CA TYR A 152 -14.41 4.92 1.54
C TYR A 152 -13.94 4.41 2.91
N VAL A 153 -14.86 3.73 3.58
CA VAL A 153 -14.69 3.16 4.91
C VAL A 153 -15.25 1.75 4.86
N ARG A 154 -14.40 0.75 5.08
CA ARG A 154 -14.83 -0.63 5.31
C ARG A 154 -15.17 -0.81 6.79
N VAL A 155 -16.34 -1.35 7.08
CA VAL A 155 -16.72 -1.76 8.43
C VAL A 155 -16.02 -3.08 8.77
N ASN A 156 -15.39 -3.13 9.94
CA ASN A 156 -14.79 -4.36 10.43
C ASN A 156 -15.85 -5.20 11.15
N LEU A 157 -16.35 -6.23 10.47
CA LEU A 157 -17.41 -7.10 10.98
C LEU A 157 -16.98 -7.94 12.20
N LEU A 158 -15.69 -7.95 12.55
CA LEU A 158 -15.17 -8.57 13.77
C LEU A 158 -15.40 -7.72 15.02
N ALA A 159 -15.61 -6.41 14.86
CA ALA A 159 -15.68 -5.44 15.95
C ALA A 159 -17.03 -4.71 16.01
N ALA A 160 -17.67 -4.48 14.87
CA ALA A 160 -18.94 -3.76 14.79
C ALA A 160 -19.84 -4.29 13.66
N THR A 161 -21.14 -4.02 13.76
CA THR A 161 -22.08 -4.22 12.66
C THR A 161 -22.15 -2.96 11.80
N VAL A 162 -22.50 -3.11 10.52
CA VAL A 162 -22.70 -1.97 9.61
C VAL A 162 -23.74 -1.00 10.16
N ASP A 163 -24.88 -1.51 10.64
CA ASP A 163 -25.93 -0.69 11.24
C ASP A 163 -25.47 0.03 12.52
N GLY A 164 -24.61 -0.61 13.32
CA GLY A 164 -24.03 0.00 14.51
C GLY A 164 -23.11 1.18 14.18
N VAL A 165 -22.27 1.03 13.14
CA VAL A 165 -21.40 2.11 12.65
C VAL A 165 -22.23 3.25 12.04
N VAL A 166 -23.24 2.93 11.23
CA VAL A 166 -24.17 3.92 10.66
C VAL A 166 -24.83 4.72 11.77
N GLY A 167 -25.43 4.05 12.76
CA GLY A 167 -26.11 4.72 13.87
C GLY A 167 -25.17 5.57 14.75
N GLN A 168 -23.88 5.21 14.82
CA GLN A 168 -22.87 6.04 15.50
C GLN A 168 -22.61 7.34 14.73
N PHE A 169 -22.43 7.29 13.42
CA PHE A 169 -22.25 8.49 12.60
C PHE A 169 -23.49 9.38 12.61
N GLU A 170 -24.69 8.81 12.61
CA GLU A 170 -25.95 9.59 12.73
C GLU A 170 -26.04 10.34 14.06
N LYS A 171 -25.64 9.72 15.18
CA LYS A 171 -25.57 10.39 16.50
C LYS A 171 -24.57 11.54 16.51
N GLU A 172 -23.54 11.48 15.68
CA GLU A 172 -22.54 12.53 15.49
C GLU A 172 -23.00 13.60 14.48
N GLY A 173 -24.25 13.53 13.99
CA GLY A 173 -24.82 14.52 13.08
C GLY A 173 -24.41 14.33 11.63
N TYR A 174 -23.98 13.13 11.23
CA TYR A 174 -24.00 12.74 9.83
C TYR A 174 -25.41 12.33 9.42
N ARG A 175 -25.72 12.41 8.12
CA ARG A 175 -27.00 11.97 7.55
C ARG A 175 -26.76 10.84 6.57
N LEU A 176 -27.44 9.72 6.76
CA LEU A 176 -27.42 8.65 5.77
C LEU A 176 -28.25 9.08 4.55
N ALA A 177 -27.69 8.96 3.35
CA ALA A 177 -28.41 9.20 2.11
C ALA A 177 -29.55 8.19 1.94
N ALA A 178 -30.66 8.63 1.36
CA ALA A 178 -31.79 7.77 1.07
C ALA A 178 -31.40 6.67 0.07
N ALA A 179 -32.03 5.50 0.18
CA ALA A 179 -31.67 4.31 -0.60
C ALA A 179 -31.91 4.47 -2.11
N ASP A 180 -32.87 5.30 -2.50
CA ASP A 180 -33.18 5.68 -3.88
C ASP A 180 -32.15 6.64 -4.49
N ALA A 181 -31.46 7.42 -3.65
CA ALA A 181 -30.33 8.26 -4.05
C ALA A 181 -28.99 7.49 -4.13
N ALA A 182 -28.99 6.18 -3.84
CA ALA A 182 -27.79 5.34 -3.84
C ALA A 182 -27.33 4.88 -5.25
N ASP A 183 -27.74 5.59 -6.30
CA ASP A 183 -27.22 5.36 -7.65
C ASP A 183 -25.79 5.90 -7.76
N ARG A 184 -24.87 5.07 -8.26
CA ARG A 184 -23.47 5.43 -8.51
C ARG A 184 -23.33 6.66 -9.40
N SER A 185 -24.22 6.82 -10.37
CA SER A 185 -24.21 7.98 -11.28
C SER A 185 -24.41 9.31 -10.53
N GLN A 186 -24.96 9.27 -9.32
CA GLN A 186 -25.28 10.42 -8.49
C GLN A 186 -24.34 10.60 -7.30
N LEU A 187 -23.29 9.76 -7.17
CA LEU A 187 -22.36 9.80 -6.03
C LEU A 187 -21.81 11.22 -5.76
N HIS A 188 -21.40 11.95 -6.81
CA HIS A 188 -20.87 13.31 -6.67
C HIS A 188 -21.94 14.32 -6.24
N ALA A 189 -23.21 14.12 -6.63
CA ALA A 189 -24.32 14.97 -6.23
C ALA A 189 -24.71 14.70 -4.75
N VAL A 190 -24.76 13.44 -4.36
CA VAL A 190 -25.16 13.01 -3.00
C VAL A 190 -24.08 13.28 -1.97
N LEU A 191 -22.81 13.00 -2.31
CA LEU A 191 -21.66 13.14 -1.43
C LEU A 191 -20.83 14.38 -1.78
N ALA A 192 -21.49 15.53 -1.93
CA ALA A 192 -20.85 16.80 -2.22
C ALA A 192 -19.80 17.16 -1.13
N ALA A 193 -18.66 17.71 -1.55
CA ALA A 193 -17.57 18.08 -0.65
C ALA A 193 -18.04 19.03 0.47
N GLY A 194 -17.61 18.75 1.71
CA GLY A 194 -18.02 19.52 2.89
C GLY A 194 -19.40 19.18 3.46
N SER A 195 -20.20 18.35 2.76
CA SER A 195 -21.45 17.84 3.32
C SER A 195 -21.18 16.83 4.46
N ARG A 196 -22.17 16.65 5.34
CA ARG A 196 -22.19 15.57 6.36
C ARG A 196 -23.08 14.41 5.92
N THR A 197 -23.31 14.26 4.63
CA THR A 197 -24.10 13.15 4.08
C THR A 197 -23.15 11.99 3.77
N PHE A 198 -23.50 10.77 4.12
CA PHE A 198 -22.76 9.56 3.78
C PHE A 198 -23.73 8.47 3.31
N MET A 199 -23.24 7.41 2.68
CA MET A 199 -24.10 6.34 2.18
C MET A 199 -23.50 4.96 2.38
N ARG A 200 -24.35 3.95 2.33
CA ARG A 200 -23.93 2.56 2.15
C ARG A 200 -23.50 2.36 0.71
N ASP A 201 -22.44 1.58 0.51
CA ASP A 201 -22.03 1.22 -0.84
C ASP A 201 -23.06 0.28 -1.49
N PRO A 202 -23.45 0.51 -2.76
CA PRO A 202 -24.46 -0.31 -3.43
C PRO A 202 -23.94 -1.68 -3.86
N ASP A 203 -22.61 -1.87 -3.94
CA ASP A 203 -21.99 -3.09 -4.45
C ASP A 203 -21.42 -3.97 -3.34
N LEU A 204 -20.88 -3.34 -2.29
CA LEU A 204 -20.17 -4.02 -1.21
C LEU A 204 -20.86 -3.76 0.14
N HIS A 205 -21.48 -4.79 0.69
CA HIS A 205 -22.36 -4.69 1.86
C HIS A 205 -21.68 -4.17 3.15
N ASP A 206 -20.36 -4.24 3.24
CA ASP A 206 -19.55 -3.82 4.38
C ASP A 206 -18.77 -2.52 4.14
N VAL A 207 -19.12 -1.76 3.09
CA VAL A 207 -18.46 -0.48 2.75
C VAL A 207 -19.44 0.69 2.88
N LEU A 208 -18.93 1.80 3.41
CA LEU A 208 -19.57 3.10 3.47
C LEU A 208 -18.78 4.11 2.64
N ALA A 209 -19.49 5.04 2.02
CA ALA A 209 -18.90 6.13 1.24
C ALA A 209 -19.22 7.49 1.88
N PHE A 210 -18.18 8.29 2.05
CA PHE A 210 -18.23 9.64 2.61
C PHE A 210 -17.75 10.69 1.60
N PRO A 211 -18.13 11.96 1.77
CA PRO A 211 -17.74 13.03 0.87
C PRO A 211 -16.22 13.20 0.78
N PRO A 212 -15.72 13.69 -0.37
CA PRO A 212 -14.30 14.02 -0.53
C PRO A 212 -13.81 14.95 0.58
N GLY A 213 -12.59 14.70 1.06
CA GLY A 213 -11.98 15.48 2.15
C GLY A 213 -12.38 15.06 3.57
N THR A 214 -13.32 14.13 3.75
CA THR A 214 -13.66 13.59 5.09
C THR A 214 -12.44 12.91 5.72
N ASP A 215 -12.00 13.43 6.88
CA ASP A 215 -10.88 12.90 7.67
C ASP A 215 -11.40 12.10 8.87
N LEU A 216 -11.11 10.79 8.86
CA LEU A 216 -11.50 9.85 9.91
C LEU A 216 -10.29 9.20 10.60
N HIS A 217 -9.06 9.66 10.33
CA HIS A 217 -7.84 8.99 10.86
C HIS A 217 -7.67 9.14 12.38
N ALA A 218 -8.37 10.10 13.00
CA ALA A 218 -8.42 10.27 14.45
C ALA A 218 -9.79 9.87 15.04
N HIS A 219 -10.69 9.34 14.22
CA HIS A 219 -12.03 8.97 14.64
C HIS A 219 -11.97 7.78 15.62
N PRO A 220 -12.73 7.76 16.73
CA PRO A 220 -12.71 6.65 17.69
C PRO A 220 -12.90 5.27 17.03
N LEU A 221 -13.88 5.13 16.14
CA LEU A 221 -14.13 3.89 15.39
C LEU A 221 -12.94 3.43 14.53
N PHE A 222 -12.10 4.35 14.06
CA PHE A 222 -10.89 3.98 13.30
C PHE A 222 -9.78 3.56 14.24
N VAL A 223 -9.60 4.28 15.34
CA VAL A 223 -8.58 4.01 16.36
C VAL A 223 -8.81 2.66 17.03
N ASP A 224 -10.06 2.33 17.36
CA ASP A 224 -10.42 1.06 17.97
C ASP A 224 -10.55 -0.11 16.98
N GLY A 225 -10.42 0.16 15.67
CA GLY A 225 -10.46 -0.86 14.62
C GLY A 225 -11.86 -1.30 14.19
N SER A 226 -12.93 -0.63 14.63
CA SER A 226 -14.32 -0.86 14.17
C SER A 226 -14.50 -0.52 12.69
N ILE A 227 -13.71 0.42 12.17
CA ILE A 227 -13.66 0.77 10.75
C ILE A 227 -12.22 0.78 10.22
N VAL A 228 -12.08 0.50 8.93
CA VAL A 228 -10.82 0.52 8.20
C VAL A 228 -10.95 1.47 7.00
N LEU A 229 -10.02 2.40 6.86
CA LEU A 229 -9.99 3.31 5.72
C LEU A 229 -9.36 2.59 4.52
N GLN A 230 -10.20 2.18 3.58
CA GLN A 230 -9.83 1.38 2.42
C GLN A 230 -10.67 1.83 1.22
N ASP A 231 -10.01 2.07 0.10
CA ASP A 231 -10.67 2.39 -1.17
C ASP A 231 -11.64 1.27 -1.58
N LYS A 232 -12.78 1.62 -2.18
CA LYS A 232 -13.84 0.68 -2.57
C LYS A 232 -13.31 -0.43 -3.47
N ALA A 233 -12.55 -0.09 -4.50
CA ALA A 233 -12.04 -1.09 -5.43
C ALA A 233 -11.07 -2.06 -4.73
N SER A 234 -10.29 -1.58 -3.75
CA SER A 234 -9.44 -2.44 -2.93
C SER A 234 -10.21 -3.39 -2.00
N CYS A 235 -11.52 -3.23 -1.81
CA CYS A 235 -12.38 -4.16 -1.05
C CYS A 235 -12.93 -5.29 -1.94
N MET A 236 -12.96 -5.13 -3.27
CA MET A 236 -13.52 -6.11 -4.20
C MET A 236 -12.82 -7.49 -4.16
N PRO A 237 -11.47 -7.62 -4.07
CA PRO A 237 -10.82 -8.92 -4.15
C PRO A 237 -11.24 -9.91 -3.05
N ALA A 238 -11.42 -9.42 -1.82
CA ALA A 238 -11.89 -10.25 -0.70
C ALA A 238 -13.33 -10.75 -0.93
N HIS A 239 -14.18 -9.89 -1.52
CA HIS A 239 -15.55 -10.23 -1.96
C HIS A 239 -15.60 -11.08 -3.23
N VAL A 240 -14.50 -11.24 -3.96
CA VAL A 240 -14.43 -12.15 -5.13
C VAL A 240 -13.92 -13.53 -4.73
N VAL A 241 -12.94 -13.61 -3.83
CA VAL A 241 -12.42 -14.89 -3.34
C VAL A 241 -13.34 -15.56 -2.31
N GLN A 242 -14.06 -14.77 -1.49
CA GLN A 242 -15.09 -15.20 -0.53
C GLN A 242 -14.77 -16.51 0.23
N PRO A 243 -13.68 -16.55 1.03
CA PRO A 243 -13.35 -17.73 1.80
C PRO A 243 -14.40 -17.94 2.90
N PRO A 244 -15.07 -19.10 2.99
CA PRO A 244 -16.06 -19.36 4.01
C PRO A 244 -15.40 -19.46 5.40
N PRO A 245 -16.10 -19.09 6.48
CA PRO A 245 -15.60 -19.27 7.84
C PRO A 245 -15.17 -20.72 8.10
N GLY A 246 -13.95 -20.90 8.61
CA GLY A 246 -13.37 -22.21 8.91
C GLY A 246 -12.42 -22.75 7.84
N SER A 247 -12.45 -22.21 6.62
CA SER A 247 -11.53 -22.59 5.54
C SER A 247 -10.10 -22.10 5.80
N THR A 248 -9.16 -22.60 5.00
CA THR A 248 -7.79 -22.08 4.96
C THR A 248 -7.56 -21.29 3.68
N ALA A 249 -7.11 -20.05 3.82
CA ALA A 249 -6.79 -19.16 2.72
C ALA A 249 -5.32 -18.74 2.72
N LEU A 250 -4.86 -18.16 1.61
CA LEU A 250 -3.60 -17.44 1.54
C LEU A 250 -3.74 -16.07 0.89
N ASP A 251 -2.81 -15.19 1.21
CA ASP A 251 -2.61 -13.87 0.61
C ASP A 251 -1.15 -13.79 0.14
N SER A 252 -0.92 -13.72 -1.18
CA SER A 252 0.42 -13.87 -1.77
C SER A 252 1.31 -12.62 -1.65
N CYS A 253 0.71 -11.44 -1.50
CA CYS A 253 1.39 -10.14 -1.46
C CYS A 253 0.70 -9.25 -0.42
N ALA A 254 0.65 -9.76 0.81
CA ALA A 254 -0.34 -9.38 1.79
C ALA A 254 -0.16 -7.97 2.37
N ALA A 255 1.08 -7.47 2.46
CA ALA A 255 1.33 -6.22 3.16
C ALA A 255 0.83 -5.00 2.35
N PRO A 256 0.23 -3.97 2.98
CA PRO A 256 0.18 -3.71 4.42
C PRO A 256 -1.00 -4.35 5.17
N GLY A 257 -1.77 -5.27 4.58
CA GLY A 257 -2.75 -6.08 5.33
C GLY A 257 -4.22 -5.64 5.24
N ASN A 258 -4.56 -4.64 4.43
CA ASN A 258 -5.96 -4.19 4.28
C ASN A 258 -6.86 -5.30 3.71
N LYS A 259 -6.40 -5.99 2.65
CA LYS A 259 -7.13 -7.12 2.04
C LYS A 259 -7.09 -8.36 2.92
N THR A 260 -5.96 -8.62 3.57
CA THR A 260 -5.81 -9.74 4.51
C THR A 260 -6.75 -9.62 5.71
N SER A 261 -6.84 -8.45 6.35
CA SER A 261 -7.80 -8.19 7.44
C SER A 261 -9.25 -8.23 6.96
N HIS A 262 -9.51 -7.86 5.71
CA HIS A 262 -10.83 -7.99 5.10
C HIS A 262 -11.22 -9.47 4.96
N MET A 263 -10.33 -10.34 4.45
CA MET A 263 -10.58 -11.79 4.44
C MET A 263 -10.83 -12.33 5.85
N ALA A 264 -10.04 -11.93 6.85
CA ALA A 264 -10.26 -12.35 8.24
C ALA A 264 -11.65 -11.94 8.77
N SER A 265 -12.10 -10.74 8.39
CA SER A 265 -13.44 -10.23 8.70
C SER A 265 -14.54 -11.06 8.05
N LEU A 266 -14.44 -11.37 6.75
CA LEU A 266 -15.42 -12.21 6.04
C LEU A 266 -15.44 -13.66 6.56
N MET A 267 -14.30 -14.18 6.98
CA MET A 267 -14.17 -15.51 7.61
C MET A 267 -14.64 -15.53 9.06
N ALA A 268 -15.12 -14.41 9.61
CA ALA A 268 -15.54 -14.26 11.00
C ALA A 268 -14.49 -14.77 12.01
N ASN A 269 -13.20 -14.55 11.72
CA ASN A 269 -12.07 -15.05 12.52
C ASN A 269 -12.10 -16.58 12.76
N ARG A 270 -12.66 -17.37 11.83
CA ARG A 270 -12.62 -18.84 11.88
C ARG A 270 -11.83 -19.39 10.71
N GLY A 271 -10.94 -20.33 10.97
CA GLY A 271 -10.04 -20.92 9.97
C GLY A 271 -8.62 -20.37 10.08
N ARG A 272 -7.94 -20.22 8.94
CA ARG A 272 -6.54 -19.75 8.89
C ARG A 272 -6.25 -18.98 7.60
N ILE A 273 -5.42 -17.95 7.68
CA ILE A 273 -4.90 -17.19 6.54
C ILE A 273 -3.38 -17.20 6.58
N PHE A 274 -2.71 -17.71 5.54
CA PHE A 274 -1.28 -17.54 5.36
C PHE A 274 -1.00 -16.25 4.59
N ALA A 275 -0.31 -15.29 5.22
CA ALA A 275 -0.04 -13.99 4.63
C ALA A 275 1.44 -13.83 4.30
N PHE A 276 1.78 -13.72 3.03
CA PHE A 276 3.16 -13.63 2.54
C PHE A 276 3.50 -12.21 2.10
N ASP A 277 4.68 -11.72 2.49
CA ASP A 277 5.32 -10.56 1.85
C ASP A 277 6.84 -10.69 2.00
N LYS A 278 7.59 -10.34 0.96
CA LYS A 278 9.06 -10.44 0.98
C LYS A 278 9.72 -9.34 1.81
N ASP A 279 9.01 -8.21 2.02
CA ASP A 279 9.54 -7.06 2.76
C ASP A 279 9.15 -7.16 4.24
N ARG A 280 10.17 -7.33 5.10
CA ARG A 280 9.98 -7.44 6.55
C ARG A 280 9.32 -6.21 7.18
N ALA A 281 9.64 -5.00 6.71
CA ALA A 281 9.10 -3.77 7.27
C ALA A 281 7.61 -3.61 6.90
N ARG A 282 7.25 -3.93 5.66
CA ARG A 282 5.85 -4.00 5.23
C ARG A 282 5.09 -5.09 5.98
N LEU A 283 5.69 -6.26 6.19
CA LEU A 283 5.08 -7.34 6.98
C LEU A 283 4.83 -6.93 8.44
N ASN A 284 5.75 -6.20 9.07
CA ASN A 284 5.52 -5.64 10.42
C ASN A 284 4.34 -4.67 10.43
N THR A 285 4.14 -3.91 9.35
CA THR A 285 2.97 -3.04 9.18
C THR A 285 1.69 -3.85 9.06
N LEU A 286 1.72 -4.94 8.29
CA LEU A 286 0.61 -5.90 8.22
C LEU A 286 0.23 -6.39 9.60
N VAL A 287 1.18 -6.93 10.37
CA VAL A 287 0.91 -7.47 11.71
C VAL A 287 0.22 -6.43 12.59
N ARG A 288 0.73 -5.20 12.61
CA ARG A 288 0.15 -4.10 13.39
C ARG A 288 -1.27 -3.75 12.94
N LEU A 289 -1.50 -3.60 11.63
CA LEU A 289 -2.80 -3.20 11.10
C LEU A 289 -3.85 -4.32 11.23
N THR A 290 -3.44 -5.59 11.08
CA THR A 290 -4.33 -6.73 11.27
C THR A 290 -4.67 -6.95 12.74
N ASP A 291 -3.74 -6.68 13.65
CA ASP A 291 -3.99 -6.70 15.10
C ASP A 291 -4.97 -5.59 15.52
N GLN A 292 -4.75 -4.36 15.03
CA GLN A 292 -5.70 -3.25 15.21
C GLN A 292 -7.09 -3.60 14.65
N ALA A 293 -7.15 -4.34 13.53
CA ALA A 293 -8.40 -4.83 12.95
C ALA A 293 -8.94 -6.12 13.61
N HIS A 294 -8.46 -6.49 14.80
CA HIS A 294 -8.92 -7.64 15.59
C HIS A 294 -8.82 -9.00 14.87
N SER A 295 -7.94 -9.11 13.86
CA SER A 295 -7.78 -10.32 13.05
C SER A 295 -6.90 -11.34 13.77
N LYS A 296 -7.44 -12.52 14.08
CA LYS A 296 -6.78 -13.54 14.92
C LYS A 296 -6.30 -14.79 14.18
N ILE A 297 -6.70 -14.93 12.91
CA ILE A 297 -6.44 -16.14 12.10
C ILE A 297 -5.30 -15.99 11.11
N ILE A 298 -4.52 -14.91 11.18
CA ILE A 298 -3.47 -14.58 10.21
C ILE A 298 -2.11 -15.10 10.69
N THR A 299 -1.46 -15.91 9.85
CA THR A 299 -0.08 -16.37 10.00
C THR A 299 0.80 -15.63 9.00
N ALA A 300 1.48 -14.57 9.47
CA ALA A 300 2.38 -13.77 8.64
C ALA A 300 3.72 -14.49 8.39
N ARG A 301 4.19 -14.47 7.13
CA ARG A 301 5.43 -15.10 6.68
C ARG A 301 6.23 -14.12 5.82
N CYS A 302 7.47 -13.87 6.24
CA CYS A 302 8.40 -13.03 5.49
C CYS A 302 9.10 -13.88 4.43
N ALA A 303 8.49 -13.98 3.24
CA ALA A 303 8.99 -14.79 2.13
C ALA A 303 8.48 -14.24 0.80
N SER A 304 9.21 -14.50 -0.28
CA SER A 304 8.65 -14.40 -1.63
C SER A 304 7.61 -15.51 -1.80
N PHE A 305 6.42 -15.17 -2.30
CA PHE A 305 5.39 -16.18 -2.55
C PHE A 305 5.84 -17.24 -3.56
N LEU A 306 6.63 -16.86 -4.56
CA LEU A 306 7.16 -17.80 -5.57
C LEU A 306 8.17 -18.82 -5.00
N ASP A 307 8.73 -18.56 -3.82
CA ASP A 307 9.67 -19.45 -3.15
C ASP A 307 8.95 -20.46 -2.24
N ILE A 308 7.64 -20.34 -2.07
CA ILE A 308 6.82 -21.25 -1.28
C ILE A 308 6.60 -22.52 -2.08
N ASP A 309 6.83 -23.70 -1.50
CA ASP A 309 6.48 -24.96 -2.16
C ASP A 309 4.98 -25.21 -2.01
N PRO A 310 4.19 -25.24 -3.11
CA PRO A 310 2.76 -25.52 -3.06
C PRO A 310 2.42 -26.92 -2.53
N LEU A 311 3.38 -27.85 -2.55
CA LEU A 311 3.22 -29.23 -2.10
C LEU A 311 3.67 -29.46 -0.66
N ASP A 312 4.18 -28.43 0.02
CA ASP A 312 4.52 -28.52 1.44
C ASP A 312 3.25 -28.88 2.26
N PRO A 313 3.30 -29.95 3.08
CA PRO A 313 2.17 -30.38 3.90
C PRO A 313 1.54 -29.27 4.76
N GLN A 314 2.30 -28.23 5.12
CA GLN A 314 1.78 -27.10 5.89
C GLN A 314 0.71 -26.29 5.14
N TYR A 315 0.71 -26.34 3.80
CA TYR A 315 -0.23 -25.64 2.93
C TYR A 315 -1.25 -26.56 2.25
N ALA A 316 -1.24 -27.87 2.56
CA ALA A 316 -2.14 -28.84 1.93
C ALA A 316 -3.64 -28.50 2.12
N ALA A 317 -3.98 -27.80 3.20
CA ALA A 317 -5.36 -27.39 3.50
C ALA A 317 -5.78 -26.08 2.83
N VAL A 318 -4.90 -25.37 2.11
CA VAL A 318 -5.25 -24.08 1.46
C VAL A 318 -6.26 -24.32 0.35
N GLU A 319 -7.40 -23.63 0.43
CA GLU A 319 -8.51 -23.73 -0.51
C GLU A 319 -8.78 -22.42 -1.27
N TYR A 320 -8.33 -21.29 -0.73
CA TYR A 320 -8.65 -19.96 -1.26
C TYR A 320 -7.38 -19.11 -1.35
N ALA A 321 -7.20 -18.37 -2.45
CA ALA A 321 -6.03 -17.51 -2.63
C ALA A 321 -6.44 -16.10 -3.08
N LEU A 322 -5.96 -15.09 -2.35
CA LEU A 322 -6.01 -13.69 -2.77
C LEU A 322 -4.62 -13.30 -3.29
N LEU A 323 -4.59 -12.81 -4.53
CA LEU A 323 -3.38 -12.42 -5.23
C LEU A 323 -3.46 -10.95 -5.61
N ASP A 324 -2.78 -10.10 -4.84
CA ASP A 324 -2.66 -8.66 -5.08
C ASP A 324 -1.19 -8.28 -5.31
N PRO A 325 -0.56 -8.75 -6.41
CA PRO A 325 0.85 -8.55 -6.67
C PRO A 325 1.20 -7.07 -6.89
N SER A 326 2.50 -6.78 -6.89
CA SER A 326 2.99 -5.46 -7.28
C SER A 326 2.53 -5.11 -8.71
N CYS A 327 1.92 -3.94 -8.84
CA CYS A 327 1.42 -3.33 -10.08
C CYS A 327 2.17 -2.03 -10.38
N SER A 328 1.97 -1.50 -11.60
CA SER A 328 2.38 -0.12 -11.94
C SER A 328 1.76 0.91 -10.97
N GLY A 329 0.50 0.67 -10.57
CA GLY A 329 -0.31 1.57 -9.77
C GLY A 329 -0.81 2.79 -10.53
N SER A 330 -0.95 2.65 -11.84
CA SER A 330 -1.49 3.66 -12.74
C SER A 330 -2.95 4.04 -12.48
N GLY A 331 -3.70 3.20 -11.75
CA GLY A 331 -5.10 3.46 -11.43
C GLY A 331 -5.34 4.26 -10.13
N ILE A 332 -4.34 4.48 -9.29
CA ILE A 332 -4.56 5.15 -8.01
C ILE A 332 -4.77 6.65 -8.23
N VAL A 333 -5.97 7.14 -7.89
CA VAL A 333 -6.33 8.57 -7.96
C VAL A 333 -5.95 9.20 -6.62
N ASN A 334 -5.35 10.39 -6.62
CA ASN A 334 -4.58 10.94 -5.49
C ASN A 334 -3.28 10.20 -5.21
N ARG A 335 -2.65 9.60 -6.23
CA ARG A 335 -1.30 9.11 -6.03
C ARG A 335 -0.38 10.32 -5.87
N MET A 336 -0.27 10.76 -4.62
CA MET A 336 0.91 11.41 -4.13
C MET A 336 2.16 10.59 -4.46
N ASP A 337 2.04 9.27 -4.65
CA ASP A 337 3.12 8.47 -5.19
C ASP A 337 3.33 8.63 -6.72
N ALA A 338 2.34 9.07 -7.52
CA ALA A 338 2.57 9.49 -8.91
C ALA A 338 3.26 10.85 -8.97
N LEU A 339 2.90 11.75 -8.05
CA LEU A 339 3.68 12.96 -7.79
C LEU A 339 5.13 12.61 -7.42
N VAL A 340 5.34 11.62 -6.56
CA VAL A 340 6.68 11.12 -6.18
C VAL A 340 7.37 10.40 -7.35
N ASP A 341 6.68 9.57 -8.13
CA ASP A 341 7.25 8.85 -9.28
C ASP A 341 7.65 9.84 -10.38
N ALA A 342 6.82 10.84 -10.68
CA ALA A 342 7.14 11.93 -11.62
C ALA A 342 8.30 12.80 -11.10
N TYR A 343 8.30 13.10 -9.79
CA TYR A 343 9.41 13.80 -9.14
C TYR A 343 10.71 12.99 -9.23
N ILE A 344 10.70 11.69 -8.91
CA ILE A 344 11.86 10.80 -9.00
C ILE A 344 12.35 10.68 -10.45
N ALA A 345 11.45 10.52 -11.42
CA ALA A 345 11.80 10.48 -12.84
C ALA A 345 12.46 11.80 -13.30
N GLY A 346 11.95 12.94 -12.84
CA GLY A 346 12.52 14.26 -13.11
C GLY A 346 13.91 14.50 -12.49
N ILE A 347 14.26 13.80 -11.40
CA ILE A 347 15.60 13.90 -10.79
C ILE A 347 16.69 13.32 -11.72
N GLY A 348 16.39 12.27 -12.49
CA GLY A 348 17.36 11.57 -13.35
C GLY A 348 17.84 12.36 -14.57
N ARG A 349 17.06 13.37 -15.02
CA ARG A 349 17.38 14.16 -16.22
C ARG A 349 18.39 15.30 -15.98
N GLY A 350 18.67 15.66 -14.72
CA GLY A 350 19.48 16.83 -14.35
C GLY A 350 21.01 16.62 -14.26
N ALA A 351 21.54 15.46 -14.67
CA ALA A 351 22.98 15.16 -14.56
C ALA A 351 23.73 15.14 -15.91
N SER A 352 23.06 15.34 -17.04
CA SER A 352 23.70 15.39 -18.36
C SER A 352 23.20 16.59 -19.16
N GLY A 353 23.80 17.76 -18.89
CA GLY A 353 23.70 18.89 -19.78
C GLY A 353 24.37 18.56 -21.12
N LYS A 354 23.57 18.45 -22.18
CA LYS A 354 23.89 18.90 -23.54
C LYS A 354 22.59 18.95 -24.34
N GLY A 355 22.36 20.12 -24.93
CA GLY A 355 21.18 20.44 -25.73
C GLY A 355 20.96 19.50 -26.91
N GLY A 356 19.71 19.40 -27.31
CA GLY A 356 19.19 18.52 -28.33
C GLY A 356 17.74 18.18 -28.00
N ASP A 357 16.87 19.17 -28.09
CA ASP A 357 15.45 18.92 -28.35
C ASP A 357 15.38 18.24 -29.71
N GLU A 358 15.00 16.95 -29.73
CA GLU A 358 14.04 16.36 -30.69
C GLU A 358 13.98 14.81 -30.66
N ASP A 359 14.88 14.07 -29.99
CA ASP A 359 14.93 12.59 -30.12
C ASP A 359 14.94 11.75 -28.81
N LYS A 360 14.38 12.24 -27.71
CA LYS A 360 14.38 11.50 -26.40
C LYS A 360 13.03 11.02 -25.87
N SER A 361 11.94 11.19 -26.62
CA SER A 361 10.62 10.63 -26.25
C SER A 361 10.54 9.10 -26.41
N GLY A 362 11.40 8.50 -27.25
CA GLY A 362 11.41 7.06 -27.51
C GLY A 362 12.02 6.19 -26.41
N ASP A 363 13.02 6.69 -25.67
CA ASP A 363 13.78 5.88 -24.69
C ASP A 363 13.01 5.66 -23.37
N ASP A 364 12.33 6.70 -22.87
CA ASP A 364 11.52 6.61 -21.65
C ASP A 364 10.23 5.78 -21.86
N THR A 365 9.64 5.85 -23.06
CA THR A 365 8.46 5.04 -23.43
C THR A 365 8.84 3.55 -23.48
N LYS A 366 9.99 3.24 -24.09
CA LYS A 366 10.51 1.87 -24.16
C LYS A 366 10.89 1.32 -22.78
N ALA A 367 11.47 2.13 -21.91
CA ALA A 367 11.77 1.72 -20.52
C ALA A 367 10.50 1.45 -19.71
N HIS A 368 9.44 2.27 -19.91
CA HIS A 368 8.14 2.07 -19.29
C HIS A 368 7.47 0.77 -19.77
N GLU A 369 7.45 0.53 -21.08
CA GLU A 369 6.94 -0.72 -21.69
C GLU A 369 7.67 -1.96 -21.15
N VAL A 370 9.00 -1.91 -21.09
CA VAL A 370 9.81 -3.02 -20.55
C VAL A 370 9.48 -3.29 -19.08
N ARG A 371 9.28 -2.24 -18.27
CA ARG A 371 8.87 -2.40 -16.87
C ARG A 371 7.47 -3.00 -16.77
N LEU A 372 6.52 -2.53 -17.57
CA LEU A 372 5.15 -3.01 -17.60
C LEU A 372 5.10 -4.50 -17.96
N GLN A 373 5.86 -4.90 -18.98
CA GLN A 373 5.99 -6.29 -19.39
C GLN A 373 6.57 -7.18 -18.28
N ARG A 374 7.63 -6.74 -17.60
CA ARG A 374 8.22 -7.48 -16.46
C ARG A 374 7.24 -7.64 -15.30
N LEU A 375 6.42 -6.61 -15.03
CA LEU A 375 5.36 -6.68 -14.03
C LEU A 375 4.31 -7.72 -14.44
N ALA A 376 3.85 -7.69 -15.70
CA ALA A 376 2.90 -8.67 -16.23
C ALA A 376 3.42 -10.12 -16.18
N GLU A 377 4.71 -10.35 -16.48
CA GLU A 377 5.35 -11.66 -16.36
C GLU A 377 5.41 -12.16 -14.91
N PHE A 378 5.79 -11.27 -13.98
CA PHE A 378 5.76 -11.56 -12.56
C PHE A 378 4.34 -11.90 -12.07
N GLN A 379 3.35 -11.10 -12.46
CA GLN A 379 1.94 -11.30 -12.13
C GLN A 379 1.42 -12.63 -12.66
N THR A 380 1.73 -12.96 -13.92
CA THR A 380 1.41 -14.28 -14.52
C THR A 380 2.00 -15.40 -13.66
N SER A 381 3.26 -15.26 -13.24
CA SER A 381 3.96 -16.27 -12.43
C SER A 381 3.31 -16.46 -11.06
N ILE A 382 2.86 -15.38 -10.41
CA ILE A 382 2.15 -15.45 -9.13
C ILE A 382 0.83 -16.23 -9.26
N VAL A 383 0.05 -15.96 -10.32
CA VAL A 383 -1.23 -16.65 -10.54
C VAL A 383 -1.02 -18.13 -10.84
N LEU A 384 -0.13 -18.47 -11.77
CA LEU A 384 0.19 -19.86 -12.10
C LEU A 384 0.76 -20.62 -10.89
N HIS A 385 1.59 -19.96 -10.08
CA HIS A 385 2.12 -20.55 -8.86
C HIS A 385 1.02 -20.88 -7.85
N ALA A 386 0.06 -19.98 -7.63
CA ALA A 386 -1.09 -20.22 -6.74
C ALA A 386 -1.96 -21.40 -7.22
N MET A 387 -2.11 -21.58 -8.54
CA MET A 387 -2.87 -22.69 -9.12
C MET A 387 -2.25 -24.07 -8.87
N ARG A 388 -0.95 -24.15 -8.54
CA ARG A 388 -0.24 -25.39 -8.20
C ARG A 388 -0.58 -25.93 -6.81
N PHE A 389 -1.19 -25.13 -5.93
CA PHE A 389 -1.64 -25.61 -4.63
C PHE A 389 -2.82 -26.58 -4.84
N PRO A 390 -2.70 -27.86 -4.46
CA PRO A 390 -3.66 -28.89 -4.85
C PRO A 390 -5.06 -28.66 -4.27
N GLY A 391 -5.14 -28.07 -3.07
CA GLY A 391 -6.40 -27.75 -2.41
C GLY A 391 -7.10 -26.49 -2.92
N VAL A 392 -6.42 -25.61 -3.66
CA VAL A 392 -6.96 -24.30 -4.03
C VAL A 392 -8.12 -24.45 -5.01
N LYS A 393 -9.31 -24.00 -4.60
CA LYS A 393 -10.57 -24.06 -5.35
C LYS A 393 -10.91 -22.73 -6.00
N ARG A 394 -10.55 -21.61 -5.36
CA ARG A 394 -10.89 -20.26 -5.83
C ARG A 394 -9.75 -19.28 -5.61
N ILE A 395 -9.51 -18.44 -6.62
CA ILE A 395 -8.46 -17.44 -6.62
C ILE A 395 -9.06 -16.08 -6.99
N SER A 396 -8.73 -15.03 -6.26
CA SER A 396 -8.90 -13.65 -6.75
C SER A 396 -7.54 -13.10 -7.16
N TYR A 397 -7.44 -12.61 -8.39
CA TYR A 397 -6.31 -11.84 -8.89
C TYR A 397 -6.74 -10.37 -8.99
N SER A 398 -5.94 -9.44 -8.46
CA SER A 398 -6.22 -8.02 -8.57
C SER A 398 -5.00 -7.16 -8.81
N THR A 399 -5.23 -6.02 -9.47
CA THR A 399 -4.22 -4.98 -9.62
C THR A 399 -4.82 -3.59 -9.40
N CYS A 400 -3.94 -2.67 -9.06
CA CYS A 400 -4.16 -1.23 -9.02
C CYS A 400 -3.82 -0.53 -10.34
N SER A 401 -3.91 -1.25 -11.47
CA SER A 401 -3.50 -0.80 -12.80
C SER A 401 -4.69 -0.63 -13.73
N VAL A 402 -4.61 0.34 -14.64
CA VAL A 402 -5.54 0.48 -15.77
C VAL A 402 -5.03 -0.19 -17.04
N HIS A 403 -3.78 -0.65 -17.07
CA HIS A 403 -3.14 -1.22 -18.27
C HIS A 403 -3.63 -2.64 -18.57
N VAL A 404 -3.91 -2.91 -19.85
CA VAL A 404 -4.36 -4.24 -20.33
C VAL A 404 -3.29 -5.30 -20.11
N GLU A 405 -2.02 -4.91 -20.23
CA GLU A 405 -0.83 -5.75 -20.11
C GLU A 405 -0.73 -6.43 -18.74
N GLU A 406 -1.13 -5.72 -17.68
CA GLU A 406 -1.16 -6.23 -16.30
C GLU A 406 -2.50 -6.91 -15.95
N ASN A 407 -3.53 -6.74 -16.78
CA ASN A 407 -4.90 -7.12 -16.44
C ASN A 407 -5.38 -8.28 -17.34
N GLU A 408 -6.13 -7.99 -18.39
CA GLU A 408 -6.68 -8.99 -19.31
C GLU A 408 -5.59 -9.82 -19.96
N ALA A 409 -4.46 -9.23 -20.34
CA ALA A 409 -3.38 -9.97 -20.97
C ALA A 409 -2.78 -11.02 -20.03
N VAL A 410 -2.68 -10.72 -18.73
CA VAL A 410 -2.28 -11.69 -17.69
C VAL A 410 -3.31 -12.80 -17.60
N VAL A 411 -4.60 -12.45 -17.49
CA VAL A 411 -5.70 -13.44 -17.43
C VAL A 411 -5.68 -14.37 -18.65
N ALA A 412 -5.59 -13.79 -19.86
CA ALA A 412 -5.56 -14.54 -21.11
C ALA A 412 -4.35 -15.48 -21.18
N ARG A 413 -3.18 -15.02 -20.73
CA ARG A 413 -1.96 -15.84 -20.66
C ARG A 413 -2.11 -16.98 -19.66
N VAL A 414 -2.67 -16.71 -18.48
CA VAL A 414 -2.95 -17.73 -17.47
C VAL A 414 -3.90 -18.79 -18.02
N LEU A 415 -5.06 -18.39 -18.57
CA LEU A 415 -6.05 -19.34 -19.13
C LEU A 415 -5.49 -20.20 -20.26
N ARG A 416 -4.56 -19.70 -21.08
CA ARG A 416 -3.89 -20.50 -22.12
C ARG A 416 -2.82 -21.46 -21.58
N SER A 417 -2.25 -21.17 -20.41
CA SER A 417 -1.11 -21.91 -19.86
C SER A 417 -1.52 -23.10 -18.97
N GLN A 418 -2.81 -23.23 -18.66
CA GLN A 418 -3.34 -24.30 -17.81
C GLN A 418 -4.76 -24.68 -18.24
N GLY A 419 -5.25 -25.85 -17.80
CA GLY A 419 -6.61 -26.33 -18.10
C GLY A 419 -7.44 -26.77 -16.88
N GLU A 420 -6.99 -26.46 -15.67
CA GLU A 420 -7.63 -26.84 -14.40
C GLU A 420 -8.54 -25.75 -13.82
N PHE A 421 -8.36 -24.50 -14.25
CA PHE A 421 -9.09 -23.33 -13.77
C PHE A 421 -9.76 -22.60 -14.93
N SER A 422 -10.99 -22.15 -14.69
CA SER A 422 -11.71 -21.19 -15.53
C SER A 422 -11.94 -19.89 -14.78
N LEU A 423 -12.43 -18.85 -15.47
CA LEU A 423 -12.97 -17.68 -14.80
C LEU A 423 -14.23 -18.04 -14.01
N ALA A 424 -14.39 -17.40 -12.85
CA ALA A 424 -15.64 -17.40 -12.11
C ALA A 424 -16.71 -16.68 -12.93
N PRO A 425 -17.95 -17.19 -12.97
CA PRO A 425 -19.05 -16.53 -13.69
C PRO A 425 -19.29 -15.08 -13.22
N ALA A 426 -19.70 -14.21 -14.13
CA ALA A 426 -19.90 -12.77 -13.85
C ALA A 426 -20.88 -12.49 -12.69
N ASP A 427 -21.89 -13.35 -12.50
CA ASP A 427 -22.85 -13.25 -11.40
C ASP A 427 -22.23 -13.55 -10.01
N GLN A 428 -21.03 -14.14 -9.99
CA GLN A 428 -20.24 -14.41 -8.78
C GLN A 428 -19.07 -13.43 -8.59
N VAL A 429 -18.90 -12.44 -9.48
CA VAL A 429 -17.79 -11.48 -9.44
C VAL A 429 -18.35 -10.05 -9.42
N ILE A 430 -18.84 -9.66 -8.24
CA ILE A 430 -19.50 -8.36 -8.00
C ILE A 430 -20.60 -8.11 -9.05
N PRO A 431 -21.72 -8.86 -9.00
CA PRO A 431 -22.74 -8.86 -10.06
C PRO A 431 -23.33 -7.47 -10.36
N THR A 432 -23.44 -6.62 -9.35
CA THR A 432 -23.99 -5.26 -9.46
C THR A 432 -23.01 -4.25 -10.07
N TRP A 433 -21.72 -4.60 -10.25
CA TRP A 433 -20.72 -3.71 -10.82
C TRP A 433 -20.79 -3.67 -12.35
N PRO A 434 -20.90 -2.49 -12.99
CA PRO A 434 -21.26 -2.39 -14.40
C PRO A 434 -20.04 -2.49 -15.31
N ARG A 435 -18.89 -1.96 -14.85
CA ARG A 435 -17.69 -1.89 -15.68
C ARG A 435 -16.96 -3.23 -15.63
N ARG A 436 -17.01 -3.95 -16.76
CA ARG A 436 -16.36 -5.25 -16.93
C ARG A 436 -14.99 -5.12 -17.60
N GLY A 437 -14.32 -6.25 -17.79
CA GLY A 437 -13.05 -6.31 -18.51
C GLY A 437 -13.18 -5.90 -19.97
N LEU A 438 -12.04 -5.63 -20.59
CA LEU A 438 -11.98 -5.28 -22.00
C LEU A 438 -11.92 -6.54 -22.86
N GLU A 439 -12.59 -6.51 -24.01
CA GLU A 439 -12.38 -7.51 -25.05
C GLU A 439 -10.97 -7.33 -25.62
N THR A 440 -10.17 -8.40 -25.54
CA THR A 440 -8.77 -8.39 -25.94
C THR A 440 -8.42 -9.68 -26.66
N ALA A 441 -7.32 -9.67 -27.41
CA ALA A 441 -6.83 -10.86 -28.08
C ALA A 441 -6.57 -11.99 -27.09
N GLY A 442 -7.39 -13.05 -27.16
CA GLY A 442 -7.29 -14.24 -26.33
C GLY A 442 -8.24 -14.30 -25.13
N LEU A 443 -9.21 -13.38 -25.04
CA LEU A 443 -10.40 -13.54 -24.20
C LEU A 443 -11.66 -13.49 -25.06
N THR A 444 -12.65 -14.31 -24.73
CA THR A 444 -14.00 -14.20 -25.32
C THR A 444 -14.77 -13.06 -24.64
N GLU A 445 -15.86 -12.61 -25.28
CA GLU A 445 -16.79 -11.62 -24.69
C GLU A 445 -17.30 -12.06 -23.31
N ALA A 446 -17.74 -13.32 -23.19
CA ALA A 446 -18.19 -13.88 -21.91
C ALA A 446 -17.09 -13.90 -20.83
N GLN A 447 -15.83 -14.14 -21.23
CA GLN A 447 -14.69 -14.07 -20.32
C GLN A 447 -14.41 -12.63 -19.89
N ALA A 448 -14.41 -11.67 -20.81
CA ALA A 448 -14.25 -10.26 -20.51
C ALA A 448 -15.36 -9.74 -19.57
N ALA A 449 -16.61 -10.16 -19.79
CA ALA A 449 -17.76 -9.85 -18.94
C ALA A 449 -17.64 -10.42 -17.51
N SER A 450 -16.82 -11.46 -17.32
CA SER A 450 -16.55 -12.08 -16.00
C SER A 450 -15.44 -11.37 -15.21
N LEU A 451 -14.78 -10.37 -15.82
CA LEU A 451 -13.76 -9.55 -15.19
C LEU A 451 -14.37 -8.26 -14.65
N VAL A 452 -13.73 -7.66 -13.65
CA VAL A 452 -14.12 -6.37 -13.07
C VAL A 452 -13.03 -5.36 -13.35
N ARG A 453 -13.41 -4.21 -13.91
CA ARG A 453 -12.56 -3.02 -13.98
C ARG A 453 -13.21 -1.88 -13.22
N ALA A 454 -12.40 -1.10 -12.54
CA ALA A 454 -12.79 0.21 -12.05
C ALA A 454 -11.87 1.26 -12.67
N LEU A 455 -12.39 2.45 -12.88
CA LEU A 455 -11.66 3.64 -13.29
C LEU A 455 -12.01 4.81 -12.36
N PRO A 456 -11.20 5.88 -12.35
CA PRO A 456 -11.45 7.08 -11.55
C PRO A 456 -12.87 7.65 -11.71
N GLU A 457 -13.42 7.58 -12.92
CA GLU A 457 -14.75 8.08 -13.25
C GLU A 457 -15.88 7.28 -12.59
N ASP A 458 -15.59 6.06 -12.12
CA ASP A 458 -16.53 5.25 -11.34
C ASP A 458 -16.56 5.67 -9.85
N GLY A 459 -15.85 6.74 -9.48
CA GLY A 459 -15.81 7.26 -8.11
C GLY A 459 -14.90 6.46 -7.17
N THR A 460 -13.96 5.67 -7.69
CA THR A 460 -13.00 4.88 -6.91
C THR A 460 -11.64 4.88 -7.61
N ASN A 461 -10.60 4.31 -7.02
CA ASN A 461 -9.36 4.10 -7.77
C ASN A 461 -9.57 3.19 -8.99
N GLY A 462 -8.81 3.45 -10.04
CA GLY A 462 -8.58 2.51 -11.12
C GLY A 462 -8.03 1.19 -10.60
N PHE A 463 -8.71 0.10 -10.98
CA PHE A 463 -8.49 -1.21 -10.38
C PHE A 463 -8.97 -2.32 -11.32
N PHE A 464 -8.46 -3.53 -11.10
CA PHE A 464 -8.87 -4.72 -11.85
C PHE A 464 -9.00 -5.91 -10.91
N VAL A 465 -10.01 -6.75 -11.12
CA VAL A 465 -10.20 -8.01 -10.41
C VAL A 465 -10.65 -9.12 -11.36
N ALA A 466 -10.02 -10.27 -11.25
CA ALA A 466 -10.43 -11.52 -11.89
C ALA A 466 -10.66 -12.60 -10.82
N GLY A 467 -11.75 -13.35 -10.92
CA GLY A 467 -11.99 -14.55 -10.14
C GLY A 467 -11.68 -15.79 -10.96
N PHE A 468 -10.92 -16.74 -10.42
CA PHE A 468 -10.72 -18.06 -11.02
C PHE A 468 -11.33 -19.14 -10.12
N VAL A 469 -11.92 -20.16 -10.74
CA VAL A 469 -12.47 -21.34 -10.06
C VAL A 469 -11.86 -22.60 -10.67
N ARG A 470 -11.50 -23.56 -9.81
CA ARG A 470 -11.01 -24.86 -10.25
C ARG A 470 -12.18 -25.67 -10.81
N THR A 471 -12.06 -26.13 -12.06
CA THR A 471 -13.10 -26.90 -12.77
C THR A 471 -12.74 -28.37 -12.93
N ALA A 472 -11.45 -28.73 -12.81
CA ALA A 472 -10.98 -30.11 -12.86
C ALA A 472 -10.24 -30.50 -11.56
N PRO A 473 -10.25 -31.78 -11.15
CA PRO A 473 -9.43 -32.27 -10.05
C PRO A 473 -7.94 -31.96 -10.31
N ALA A 474 -7.19 -31.61 -9.26
CA ALA A 474 -5.76 -31.31 -9.40
C ALA A 474 -5.00 -32.54 -9.93
N ASP A 475 -4.19 -32.36 -10.98
CA ASP A 475 -3.28 -33.41 -11.51
C ASP A 475 -1.84 -33.12 -11.05
N PRO A 476 -1.31 -33.89 -10.07
CA PRO A 476 0.03 -33.68 -9.53
C PRO A 476 1.14 -33.81 -10.59
N SER A 477 0.91 -34.59 -11.66
CA SER A 477 1.90 -34.84 -12.71
C SER A 477 2.08 -33.64 -13.64
N ARG A 478 1.01 -32.85 -13.86
CA ARG A 478 1.03 -31.61 -14.65
C ARG A 478 1.61 -30.43 -13.88
N ALA A 479 1.44 -30.38 -12.55
CA ALA A 479 2.02 -29.35 -11.69
C ALA A 479 3.57 -29.35 -11.72
N ALA A 480 4.18 -30.52 -11.93
CA ALA A 480 5.63 -30.67 -12.12
C ALA A 480 6.09 -30.26 -13.53
N ALA A 481 5.30 -30.58 -14.56
CA ALA A 481 5.60 -30.20 -15.96
C ALA A 481 5.48 -28.68 -16.20
N ALA A 482 4.48 -28.03 -15.60
CA ALA A 482 4.31 -26.57 -15.68
C ALA A 482 5.46 -25.82 -14.98
N ALA A 483 6.01 -26.36 -13.89
CA ALA A 483 7.18 -25.79 -13.21
C ALA A 483 8.46 -25.82 -14.06
N ALA A 484 8.58 -26.81 -14.96
CA ALA A 484 9.71 -26.93 -15.89
C ALA A 484 9.59 -25.98 -17.11
N ALA A 485 8.38 -25.48 -17.41
CA ALA A 485 8.10 -24.63 -18.57
C ALA A 485 8.09 -23.11 -18.25
N MET A 486 8.30 -22.72 -16.99
CA MET A 486 8.32 -21.30 -16.61
C MET A 486 9.69 -20.66 -16.91
N PRO A 487 9.73 -19.44 -17.49
CA PRO A 487 10.97 -18.69 -17.61
C PRO A 487 11.51 -18.35 -16.21
N ALA A 488 12.82 -18.53 -16.01
CA ALA A 488 13.47 -18.20 -14.76
C ALA A 488 13.22 -16.72 -14.40
N PRO A 489 12.97 -16.39 -13.12
CA PRO A 489 12.79 -15.00 -12.71
C PRO A 489 14.04 -14.18 -13.08
N PRO A 490 13.87 -12.90 -13.52
CA PRO A 490 15.00 -12.07 -13.86
C PRO A 490 15.93 -11.92 -12.65
N ALA A 491 17.22 -12.21 -12.85
CA ALA A 491 18.24 -12.06 -11.83
C ALA A 491 18.21 -10.63 -11.26
N SER A 492 18.10 -10.52 -9.94
CA SER A 492 18.18 -9.22 -9.28
C SER A 492 19.61 -8.69 -9.47
N ASN A 493 19.80 -7.71 -10.35
CA ASN A 493 21.04 -6.95 -10.42
C ASN A 493 21.11 -6.03 -9.20
N ASN A 494 21.56 -6.59 -8.08
CA ASN A 494 21.99 -5.82 -6.93
C ASN A 494 23.53 -5.76 -6.96
N THR A 495 24.07 -4.69 -7.55
CA THR A 495 25.51 -4.37 -7.46
C THR A 495 25.82 -3.85 -6.06
N GLY A 496 25.70 -4.74 -5.07
CA GLY A 496 26.32 -4.57 -3.76
C GLY A 496 27.82 -4.83 -3.91
N ARG A 497 28.62 -3.77 -3.85
CA ARG A 497 30.08 -3.82 -3.65
C ARG A 497 30.43 -4.89 -2.62
N SER A 498 31.04 -5.99 -3.08
CA SER A 498 31.69 -6.93 -2.18
C SER A 498 33.03 -6.34 -1.74
N LEU A 499 33.20 -6.20 -0.43
CA LEU A 499 34.49 -5.90 0.17
C LEU A 499 35.40 -7.11 -0.08
N GLY A 500 36.52 -6.85 -0.75
CA GLY A 500 37.49 -7.85 -1.16
C GLY A 500 38.07 -8.61 0.04
N ARG A 501 38.13 -9.93 -0.10
CA ARG A 501 38.92 -10.80 0.78
C ARG A 501 40.05 -11.40 -0.04
N SER A 502 41.26 -10.97 0.25
CA SER A 502 42.49 -11.36 -0.44
C SER A 502 42.77 -12.86 -0.27
N LYS A 503 43.06 -13.53 -1.39
CA LYS A 503 43.70 -14.84 -1.43
C LYS A 503 45.19 -14.72 -1.10
N ARG A 504 45.65 -15.46 -0.09
CA ARG A 504 46.98 -16.11 0.02
C ARG A 504 46.65 -17.44 0.71
N GLY A 505 46.84 -18.65 0.17
CA GLY A 505 47.91 -19.14 -0.69
C GLY A 505 48.90 -19.89 0.20
N GLY A 506 48.81 -21.23 0.27
CA GLY A 506 49.90 -22.05 0.83
C GLY A 506 49.52 -23.35 1.55
N ARG A 507 49.55 -24.45 0.79
CA ARG A 507 50.15 -25.77 1.09
C ARG A 507 49.75 -26.56 2.34
N ASP A 508 49.06 -27.66 2.07
CA ASP A 508 49.56 -29.05 2.17
C ASP A 508 50.11 -29.54 3.54
N ARG A 509 49.37 -30.47 4.19
CA ARG A 509 49.90 -31.76 4.66
C ARG A 509 48.83 -32.66 5.31
N ARG A 510 48.63 -33.79 4.64
CA ARG A 510 48.37 -35.19 5.06
C ARG A 510 48.08 -35.54 6.54
N GLN A 511 47.24 -36.59 6.65
CA GLN A 511 47.08 -37.68 7.65
C GLN A 511 45.69 -37.62 8.33
N ARG A 512 44.72 -38.49 7.97
CA ARG A 512 44.58 -39.94 8.32
C ARG A 512 44.86 -40.16 9.81
N ASP A 513 43.83 -40.46 10.60
CA ASP A 513 43.36 -41.82 10.88
C ASP A 513 42.15 -41.87 11.84
N ALA A 514 41.38 -42.96 11.68
CA ALA A 514 40.61 -43.75 12.67
C ALA A 514 39.79 -43.01 13.75
N ALA A 515 38.45 -43.09 13.74
CA ALA A 515 37.64 -44.23 14.19
C ALA A 515 37.79 -44.54 15.70
N THR A 516 36.69 -44.39 16.46
CA THR A 516 36.10 -45.46 17.29
C THR A 516 34.79 -44.97 17.90
N ALA A 517 33.82 -45.89 17.87
CA ALA A 517 32.48 -45.80 18.44
C ALA A 517 32.46 -46.19 19.93
N SER A 518 31.23 -46.37 20.45
CA SER A 518 30.80 -46.91 21.75
C SER A 518 30.78 -45.91 22.91
N ASP A 519 29.88 -45.95 23.87
CA ASP A 519 28.51 -46.46 24.06
C ASP A 519 28.10 -45.95 25.48
N ASP A 520 26.83 -46.13 25.85
CA ASP A 520 26.28 -46.14 27.22
C ASP A 520 25.94 -44.81 27.94
N GLY A 521 24.63 -44.64 28.20
CA GLY A 521 24.06 -43.72 29.21
C GLY A 521 24.09 -44.33 30.63
N PRO A 522 23.13 -44.04 31.52
CA PRO A 522 22.36 -42.82 31.75
C PRO A 522 22.43 -42.33 33.23
N ALA A 523 21.68 -41.25 33.52
CA ALA A 523 21.17 -40.82 34.83
C ALA A 523 22.10 -40.06 35.81
N LYS A 524 21.69 -38.83 36.16
CA LYS A 524 21.21 -38.48 37.52
C LYS A 524 20.69 -37.04 37.60
N ARG A 525 19.48 -36.91 38.16
CA ARG A 525 18.91 -35.67 38.72
C ARG A 525 19.76 -35.18 39.91
N PRO A 526 19.54 -33.92 40.34
CA PRO A 526 18.98 -33.79 41.68
C PRO A 526 17.74 -32.89 41.78
N ARG A 527 17.01 -33.13 42.88
CA ARG A 527 15.78 -32.54 43.41
C ARG A 527 16.00 -31.09 43.92
N VAL A 528 15.04 -30.18 43.70
CA VAL A 528 14.01 -29.64 44.64
C VAL A 528 14.56 -28.91 45.87
N ALA A 529 14.19 -27.63 45.99
CA ALA A 529 13.81 -27.00 47.26
C ALA A 529 12.71 -25.95 47.00
N ALA A 530 11.68 -25.98 47.84
CA ALA A 530 10.48 -25.14 47.84
C ALA A 530 10.42 -24.30 49.14
N ALA A 531 9.39 -23.46 49.24
CA ALA A 531 8.89 -22.67 50.39
C ALA A 531 9.40 -21.21 50.47
N ALA A 532 8.63 -20.18 50.85
CA ALA A 532 7.20 -20.00 51.10
C ALA A 532 6.89 -18.48 51.30
N THR A 533 5.63 -18.11 51.06
CA THR A 533 4.78 -17.09 51.75
C THR A 533 5.29 -15.68 52.08
N ASP A 534 4.58 -14.63 51.61
CA ASP A 534 3.61 -13.92 52.47
C ASP A 534 2.74 -12.90 51.72
N ALA A 535 1.49 -12.75 52.18
CA ALA A 535 0.49 -11.77 51.78
C ALA A 535 0.21 -10.80 52.94
N PRO A 536 -0.45 -9.63 52.70
CA PRO A 536 -1.67 -9.40 53.47
C PRO A 536 -2.82 -8.62 52.77
N LYS A 537 -4.04 -9.18 52.96
CA LYS A 537 -5.33 -8.60 53.42
C LYS A 537 -5.93 -7.28 52.84
N SER A 538 -6.97 -7.48 52.01
CA SER A 538 -8.39 -7.04 52.09
C SER A 538 -8.87 -5.78 52.86
N ARG A 539 -9.69 -4.96 52.18
CA ARG A 539 -10.98 -4.33 52.59
C ARG A 539 -11.73 -4.02 51.27
N GLY A 540 -12.99 -4.35 50.95
CA GLY A 540 -14.17 -4.72 51.71
C GLY A 540 -15.22 -3.61 51.62
N LYS A 541 -16.13 -3.61 50.63
CA LYS A 541 -17.46 -2.95 50.72
C LYS A 541 -18.46 -3.49 49.68
N LYS A 542 -19.64 -3.84 50.18
CA LYS A 542 -20.77 -4.57 49.55
C LYS A 542 -21.69 -3.65 48.72
N ARG A 543 -22.38 -4.27 47.75
CA ARG A 543 -23.54 -3.78 46.96
C ARG A 543 -24.73 -3.34 47.84
N PRO A 544 -25.75 -2.69 47.23
CA PRO A 544 -26.96 -3.49 46.92
C PRO A 544 -27.53 -3.29 45.51
N ARG A 545 -28.26 -4.33 45.09
CA ARG A 545 -29.03 -4.47 43.85
C ARG A 545 -30.32 -3.62 43.90
N ARG A 546 -30.74 -3.05 42.76
CA ARG A 546 -32.14 -2.66 42.52
C ARG A 546 -32.69 -3.39 41.30
N LYS A 547 -33.82 -4.07 41.51
CA LYS A 547 -34.76 -4.60 40.51
C LYS A 547 -35.67 -3.45 40.04
N VAL A 548 -35.97 -3.34 38.75
CA VAL A 548 -37.25 -2.87 38.15
C VAL A 548 -37.22 -3.40 36.70
N ALA A 549 -37.92 -4.46 36.35
CA ALA A 549 -39.34 -4.58 35.95
C ALA A 549 -39.60 -4.22 34.47
N VAL A 550 -40.22 -5.20 33.83
CA VAL A 550 -40.74 -5.28 32.46
C VAL A 550 -41.89 -4.27 32.26
N ALA A 551 -41.95 -3.64 31.09
CA ALA A 551 -43.20 -3.10 30.54
C ALA A 551 -43.24 -3.32 29.02
N VAL A 552 -44.33 -3.95 28.61
CA VAL A 552 -44.80 -4.22 27.24
C VAL A 552 -45.93 -3.24 26.94
N ALA A 553 -46.14 -2.94 25.64
CA ALA A 553 -47.21 -2.15 25.01
C ALA A 553 -47.04 -0.61 25.12
N ARG A 554 -47.17 0.18 24.04
CA ARG A 554 -47.94 0.06 22.79
C ARG A 554 -47.11 0.42 21.57
#